data_AF-A0A968FSN5-F1
#
_entry.id   AF-A0A968FSN5-F1
#
_cell.length_a   1.000
_cell.length_b   1.000
_cell.length_c   1.000
_cell.angle_alpha   90.00
_cell.angle_beta   90.00
_cell.angle_gamma   90.00
#
_symmetry.space_group_name_H-M   'P 1'
#
loop_
_entity.id
_entity.type
_entity.pdbx_description
1 polymer ?
#
loop_
_entity_poly.entity_id
_entity_poly.type
_entity_poly.pdbx_seq_one_letter_code
_entity_poly.pdbx_strand_id
1 'polypeptide(L)'
;MQKFLEAQSLRPNDPVTAYNLANSFYQQGKFQEALQEYTRTASRTEDPNLKFKSIYNTGNALFKLGQLEASAAAYKRALELDPGDMDAK
;
A
#
# COMPACT_ATOMS: atom_id res chain seq x y z
N MET A 1 -17.27 -24.92 -7.40
CA MET A 1 -15.91 -25.13 -7.93
C MET A 1 -15.50 -24.07 -8.97
N GLN A 2 -15.79 -22.77 -8.75
CA GLN A 2 -15.62 -21.73 -9.81
C GLN A 2 -14.87 -20.45 -9.40
N LYS A 3 -14.21 -20.41 -8.24
CA LYS A 3 -13.40 -19.24 -7.81
C LYS A 3 -11.91 -19.53 -7.66
N PHE A 4 -11.40 -20.54 -8.38
CA PHE A 4 -9.98 -20.94 -8.32
C PHE A 4 -9.21 -20.67 -9.62
N LEU A 5 -9.87 -20.20 -10.69
CA LEU A 5 -9.25 -20.00 -12.02
C LEU A 5 -9.01 -18.52 -12.39
N GLU A 6 -9.24 -17.58 -11.48
CA GLU A 6 -8.77 -16.19 -11.68
C GLU A 6 -7.44 -15.93 -10.96
N ALA A 7 -6.77 -17.01 -10.55
CA ALA A 7 -5.35 -16.97 -10.32
C ALA A 7 -4.63 -16.77 -11.66
N GLN A 8 -3.75 -15.78 -11.71
CA GLN A 8 -2.64 -15.73 -12.67
C GLN A 8 -2.95 -15.13 -14.05
N SER A 9 -3.69 -14.03 -14.08
CA SER A 9 -3.41 -13.01 -15.10
C SER A 9 -2.38 -12.03 -14.52
N LEU A 10 -1.13 -12.16 -14.97
CA LEU A 10 -0.07 -11.16 -14.88
C LEU A 10 -0.58 -9.82 -15.47
N ARG A 11 -1.44 -9.11 -14.73
CA ARG A 11 -1.81 -7.76 -15.09
C ARG A 11 -0.68 -6.87 -14.55
N PRO A 12 0.09 -6.17 -15.40
CA PRO A 12 1.10 -5.19 -14.96
C PRO A 12 0.52 -3.99 -14.18
N ASN A 13 -0.75 -4.07 -13.77
CA ASN A 13 -1.51 -3.08 -13.03
C ASN A 13 -2.21 -3.66 -11.78
N ASP A 14 -1.92 -4.90 -11.37
CA ASP A 14 -2.48 -5.49 -10.15
C ASP A 14 -1.93 -4.80 -8.87
N PRO A 15 -2.80 -4.34 -7.94
CA PRO A 15 -2.37 -3.68 -6.72
C PRO A 15 -1.48 -4.53 -5.81
N VAL A 16 -1.70 -5.86 -5.75
CA VAL A 16 -0.86 -6.74 -4.91
C VAL A 16 0.57 -6.79 -5.45
N THR A 17 0.71 -6.88 -6.77
CA THR A 17 2.02 -6.84 -7.44
C THR A 17 2.73 -5.51 -7.22
N ALA A 18 2.02 -4.38 -7.33
CA ALA A 18 2.58 -3.05 -7.06
C ALA A 18 3.04 -2.91 -5.59
N TYR A 19 2.25 -3.42 -4.64
CA TYR A 19 2.63 -3.44 -3.22
C TYR A 19 3.92 -4.24 -2.96
N ASN A 20 4.03 -5.42 -3.58
CA ASN A 20 5.23 -6.25 -3.44
C ASN A 20 6.46 -5.59 -4.08
N LEU A 21 6.30 -4.92 -5.21
CA LEU A 21 7.36 -4.12 -5.82
C LEU A 21 7.79 -2.96 -4.90
N ALA A 22 6.83 -2.26 -4.30
CA ALA A 22 7.09 -1.21 -3.33
C ALA A 22 7.89 -1.72 -2.12
N ASN A 23 7.54 -2.89 -1.58
CA ASN A 23 8.29 -3.54 -0.50
C ASN A 23 9.73 -3.83 -0.91
N SER A 24 9.94 -4.34 -2.13
CA SER A 24 11.27 -4.63 -2.66
C SER A 24 12.11 -3.36 -2.81
N PHE A 25 11.53 -2.27 -3.32
CA PHE A 25 12.22 -0.97 -3.38
C PHE A 25 12.54 -0.44 -1.99
N TYR A 26 11.62 -0.56 -1.04
CA TYR A 26 11.84 -0.13 0.35
C TYR A 26 13.02 -0.88 0.99
N GLN A 27 13.09 -2.20 0.82
CA GLN A 27 14.19 -3.02 1.33
C GLN A 27 15.54 -2.66 0.70
N GLN A 28 15.54 -2.21 -0.57
CA GLN A 28 16.73 -1.72 -1.26
C GLN A 28 17.13 -0.28 -0.88
N GLY A 29 16.36 0.39 -0.01
CA GLY A 29 16.57 1.80 0.34
C GLY A 29 16.11 2.80 -0.74
N LYS A 30 15.43 2.31 -1.79
CA LYS A 30 14.85 3.09 -2.88
C LYS A 30 13.49 3.66 -2.45
N PHE A 31 13.52 4.55 -1.46
CA PHE A 31 12.31 4.99 -0.77
C PHE A 31 11.38 5.83 -1.66
N GLN A 32 11.91 6.54 -2.66
CA GLN A 32 11.10 7.35 -3.56
C GLN A 32 10.32 6.46 -4.55
N GLU A 33 10.93 5.41 -5.07
CA GLU A 33 10.26 4.40 -5.90
C GLU A 33 9.26 3.60 -5.08
N ALA A 34 9.61 3.22 -3.84
CA ALA A 34 8.68 2.57 -2.92
C ALA A 34 7.42 3.43 -2.67
N LEU A 35 7.60 4.73 -2.43
CA LEU A 35 6.52 5.69 -2.21
C LEU A 35 5.56 5.76 -3.41
N GLN A 36 6.09 5.77 -4.63
CA GLN A 36 5.28 5.78 -5.86
C GLN A 36 4.40 4.54 -5.94
N GLU A 37 4.98 3.35 -5.72
CA GLU A 37 4.27 2.09 -5.85
C GLU A 37 3.27 1.84 -4.71
N TYR A 38 3.57 2.25 -3.47
CA TYR A 38 2.58 2.21 -2.37
C TYR A 38 1.39 3.14 -2.65
N THR A 39 1.65 4.36 -3.14
CA THR A 39 0.58 5.33 -3.47
C THR A 39 -0.28 4.81 -4.63
N ARG A 40 0.34 4.20 -5.64
CA ARG A 40 -0.35 3.53 -6.74
C ARG A 40 -1.19 2.35 -6.27
N THR A 41 -0.71 1.57 -5.30
CA THR A 41 -1.49 0.48 -4.69
C THR A 41 -2.72 1.04 -3.98
N ALA A 42 -2.53 2.02 -3.09
CA ALA A 42 -3.61 2.60 -2.27
C ALA A 42 -4.73 3.27 -3.10
N SER A 43 -4.40 3.78 -4.29
CA SER A 43 -5.34 4.44 -5.19
C SER A 43 -6.14 3.47 -6.08
N ARG A 44 -5.70 2.21 -6.21
CA ARG A 44 -6.28 1.24 -7.14
C ARG A 44 -6.92 0.03 -6.46
N THR A 45 -6.54 -0.27 -5.23
CA THR A 45 -7.09 -1.41 -4.51
C THR A 45 -8.46 -1.08 -3.91
N GLU A 46 -9.39 -2.03 -4.05
CA GLU A 46 -10.67 -2.06 -3.33
C GLU A 46 -10.57 -2.84 -2.02
N ASP A 47 -9.48 -3.57 -1.78
CA ASP A 47 -9.24 -4.30 -0.54
C ASP A 47 -8.87 -3.31 0.58
N PRO A 48 -9.72 -3.16 1.62
CA PRO A 48 -9.47 -2.24 2.73
C PRO A 48 -8.16 -2.54 3.47
N ASN A 49 -7.81 -3.82 3.63
CA ASN A 49 -6.57 -4.24 4.29
C ASN A 49 -5.34 -3.87 3.47
N LEU A 50 -5.39 -4.10 2.15
CA LEU A 50 -4.27 -3.73 1.28
C LEU A 50 -4.13 -2.21 1.18
N LYS A 51 -5.24 -1.47 1.16
CA LYS A 51 -5.26 0.00 1.16
C LYS A 51 -4.63 0.55 2.44
N PHE A 52 -5.03 0.04 3.59
CA PHE A 52 -4.47 0.38 4.89
C PHE A 52 -2.94 0.17 4.91
N LYS A 53 -2.49 -1.04 4.59
CA LYS A 53 -1.05 -1.40 4.58
C LYS A 53 -0.25 -0.51 3.64
N SER A 54 -0.81 -0.19 2.48
CA SER A 54 -0.16 0.68 1.49
C SER A 54 0.00 2.11 2.00
N ILE A 55 -1.02 2.69 2.62
CA ILE A 55 -0.96 4.05 3.17
C ILE A 55 -0.01 4.12 4.38
N TYR A 56 -0.04 3.10 5.24
CA TYR A 56 0.91 2.97 6.35
C TYR A 56 2.36 2.93 5.85
N ASN A 57 2.64 2.13 4.82
CA ASN A 57 3.98 2.03 4.25
C ASN A 57 4.41 3.25 3.43
N THR A 58 3.47 4.02 2.87
CA THR A 58 3.73 5.38 2.38
C THR A 58 4.28 6.26 3.50
N GLY A 59 3.69 6.20 4.71
CA GLY A 59 4.22 6.89 5.89
C GLY A 59 5.65 6.46 6.23
N ASN A 60 5.94 5.16 6.19
CA ASN A 60 7.28 4.62 6.42
C ASN A 60 8.31 5.12 5.38
N ALA A 61 7.92 5.16 4.10
CA ALA A 61 8.80 5.64 3.03
C ALA A 61 9.07 7.15 3.16
N LEU A 62 8.04 7.95 3.45
CA LEU A 62 8.17 9.39 3.70
C LEU A 62 9.07 9.69 4.90
N PHE A 63 8.94 8.91 5.98
CA PHE A 63 9.82 9.02 7.14
C PHE A 63 11.29 8.79 6.78
N LYS A 64 11.58 7.76 5.97
CA LYS A 64 12.94 7.46 5.51
C LYS A 64 13.50 8.53 4.57
N LEU A 65 12.63 9.24 3.86
CA LEU A 65 12.99 10.41 3.03
C LEU A 65 13.13 11.72 3.84
N GLY A 66 12.87 11.70 5.15
CA GLY A 66 12.90 12.90 6.00
C GLY A 66 11.68 13.81 5.86
N GLN A 67 10.63 13.38 5.16
CA GLN A 67 9.39 14.14 4.97
C GLN A 67 8.43 13.87 6.14
N LEU A 68 8.76 14.40 7.31
CA LEU A 68 8.12 14.04 8.57
C LEU A 68 6.64 14.46 8.63
N GLU A 69 6.30 15.64 8.14
CA GLU A 69 4.92 16.14 8.13
C GLU A 69 4.02 15.26 7.23
N ALA A 70 4.51 14.91 6.04
CA ALA A 70 3.80 14.05 5.12
C ALA A 70 3.67 12.61 5.67
N SER A 71 4.70 12.12 6.36
CA SER A 71 4.68 10.82 7.04
C SER A 71 3.61 10.76 8.12
N ALA A 72 3.52 11.78 8.98
CA ALA A 72 2.50 11.87 10.02
C ALA A 72 1.08 11.90 9.44
N ALA A 73 0.87 12.65 8.35
CA ALA A 73 -0.41 12.68 7.65
C ALA A 73 -0.79 11.31 7.07
N ALA A 74 0.17 10.57 6.50
CA ALA A 74 -0.06 9.23 5.98
C ALA A 74 -0.44 8.25 7.09
N TYR A 75 0.25 8.25 8.23
CA TYR A 75 -0.12 7.38 9.35
C TYR A 75 -1.51 7.69 9.91
N LYS A 76 -1.85 8.98 10.04
CA LYS A 76 -3.20 9.37 10.48
C LYS A 76 -4.27 8.82 9.53
N ARG A 77 -4.06 8.96 8.22
CA ARG A 77 -4.98 8.42 7.22
C ARG A 77 -5.07 6.89 7.25
N ALA A 78 -3.96 6.20 7.55
CA ALA A 78 -3.99 4.75 7.73
C ALA A 78 -4.87 4.38 8.93
N LEU A 79 -4.72 5.07 10.07
CA LEU A 79 -5.54 4.82 11.26
C LEU A 79 -7.04 5.09 11.04
N GLU A 80 -7.38 6.11 10.26
CA GLU A 80 -8.77 6.37 9.83
C GLU A 80 -9.36 5.25 8.94
N LEU A 81 -8.49 4.41 8.38
CA LEU A 81 -8.82 3.26 7.53
C LEU A 81 -8.50 1.94 8.25
N ASP A 82 -8.49 1.90 9.59
CA ASP A 82 -8.32 0.64 10.31
C ASP A 82 -9.33 -0.40 9.77
N PRO A 83 -8.86 -1.47 9.11
CA PRO A 83 -9.74 -2.49 8.56
C PRO A 83 -10.59 -3.16 9.65
N GLY A 84 -10.09 -3.21 10.88
CA GLY A 84 -10.84 -3.73 12.03
C GLY A 84 -12.01 -2.84 12.46
N ASP A 85 -11.96 -1.53 12.18
CA ASP A 85 -13.08 -0.60 12.37
C ASP A 85 -14.02 -0.61 11.15
N MET A 86 -13.46 -0.72 9.93
CA MET A 86 -14.27 -0.80 8.70
C MET A 86 -15.11 -2.08 8.59
N ASP A 87 -14.61 -3.23 9.08
CA ASP A 87 -15.37 -4.49 9.09
C ASP A 87 -16.44 -4.55 10.20
N ALA A 88 -16.47 -3.56 11.11
CA ALA A 88 -17.41 -3.49 12.23
C ALA A 88 -18.69 -2.66 11.94
N LYS A 89 -18.92 -2.25 10.69
CA LYS A 89 -20.09 -1.46 10.26
C LYS A 89 -21.02 -2.27 9.36
#